data_AF-A0AAJ1BQK5-F1
#
_entry.id   AF-A0AAJ1BQK5-F1
#
_cell.length_a   1.000
_cell.length_b   1.000
_cell.length_c   1.000
_cell.angle_alpha   90.00
_cell.angle_beta   90.00
_cell.angle_gamma   90.00
#
_symmetry.space_group_name_H-M   'P 1'
#
loop_
_entity.id
_entity.type
_entity.pdbx_description
1 polymer ?
#
loop_
_entity_poly.entity_id
_entity_poly.type
_entity_poly.pdbx_seq_one_letter_code
_entity_poly.pdbx_strand_id
1 'polypeptide(L)' 'MDVPKTQFDIDHVEHSVGGLGGHAFRRITHVSMALIPVIYYSRGEEIAGYFSVSLPEFVSYVFFAILAIEVVRL' A
#
# COMPACT_ATOMS: atom_id res chain seq x y z
N MET A 1 -11.05 -8.16 -48.32
CA MET A 1 -10.07 -7.14 -47.87
C MET A 1 -10.09 -7.18 -46.36
N ASP A 2 -9.39 -8.15 -45.80
CA ASP A 2 -9.36 -8.42 -44.37
C ASP A 2 -8.29 -7.53 -43.76
N VAL A 3 -8.75 -6.46 -43.10
CA VAL A 3 -7.89 -5.55 -42.34
C VAL A 3 -7.32 -6.36 -41.17
N PRO A 4 -6.00 -6.56 -41.06
CA PRO A 4 -5.46 -7.17 -39.86
C PRO A 4 -5.67 -6.16 -38.74
N LYS A 5 -6.58 -6.47 -37.82
CA LYS A 5 -6.60 -5.81 -36.52
C LYS A 5 -5.32 -6.24 -35.84
N THR A 6 -4.26 -5.46 -35.97
CA THR A 6 -3.09 -5.57 -35.11
C THR A 6 -3.53 -5.14 -33.72
N GLN A 7 -4.20 -6.06 -33.02
CA GLN A 7 -4.33 -6.04 -31.58
C GLN A 7 -2.92 -6.29 -31.05
N PHE A 8 -2.11 -5.23 -31.07
CA PHE A 8 -0.99 -5.10 -30.15
C PHE A 8 -1.63 -4.87 -28.78
N ASP A 9 -2.22 -5.94 -28.25
CA ASP A 9 -2.34 -6.11 -26.81
C ASP A 9 -0.91 -6.37 -26.36
N ILE A 10 -0.17 -5.27 -26.22
CA ILE A 10 1.10 -5.30 -25.53
C ILE A 10 0.71 -5.50 -24.07
N ASP A 11 0.35 -6.73 -23.73
CA ASP A 11 0.07 -7.12 -22.36
C ASP A 11 1.41 -7.11 -21.61
N HIS A 12 1.84 -5.90 -21.30
CA HIS A 12 3.03 -5.58 -20.51
C HIS A 12 2.72 -5.76 -19.01
N VAL A 13 1.61 -6.40 -18.66
CA VAL A 13 1.25 -6.76 -17.28
C VAL A 13 1.92 -8.09 -16.89
N GLU A 14 2.14 -9.00 -17.84
CA GLU A 14 2.66 -10.34 -17.57
C GLU A 14 4.17 -10.41 -17.30
N HIS A 15 4.92 -9.33 -17.56
CA HIS A 15 6.38 -9.32 -17.38
C HIS A 15 6.86 -8.64 -16.08
N SER A 16 5.93 -8.23 -15.22
CA SER A 16 6.25 -7.73 -13.87
C SER A 16 6.22 -8.87 -12.86
N VAL A 17 7.26 -8.99 -12.02
CA VAL A 17 7.48 -10.07 -11.04
C VAL A 17 6.29 -10.27 -10.06
N GLY A 18 5.31 -9.35 -10.01
CA GLY A 18 4.07 -9.48 -9.24
C GLY A 18 2.75 -9.40 -10.03
N GLY A 19 2.78 -9.36 -11.37
CA GLY A 19 1.57 -9.26 -12.23
C GLY A 19 0.64 -8.07 -11.89
N LEU A 20 -0.66 -8.20 -12.23
CA LEU A 20 -1.70 -7.21 -11.90
C LEU A 20 -1.83 -6.96 -10.38
N GLY A 21 -1.59 -8.00 -9.58
CA GLY A 21 -1.73 -7.99 -8.11
C GLY A 21 -0.67 -7.18 -7.39
N GLY A 22 0.61 -7.36 -7.75
CA GLY A 22 1.73 -6.59 -7.19
C GLY A 22 1.64 -5.11 -7.56
N HIS A 23 1.16 -4.81 -8.77
CA HIS A 23 0.89 -3.43 -9.20
C HIS A 23 -0.21 -2.77 -8.36
N ALA A 24 -1.34 -3.46 -8.16
CA ALA A 24 -2.43 -2.97 -7.33
C ALA A 24 -2.01 -2.83 -5.87
N PHE A 25 -1.30 -3.82 -5.32
CA PHE A 25 -0.77 -3.80 -3.95
C PHE A 25 0.11 -2.58 -3.71
N ARG A 26 1.06 -2.30 -4.60
CA ARG A 26 1.93 -1.13 -4.50
C ARG A 26 1.16 0.19 -4.55
N ARG A 27 0.10 0.30 -5.36
CA ARG A 27 -0.74 1.51 -5.40
C ARG A 27 -1.54 1.69 -4.12
N ILE A 28 -2.13 0.60 -3.61
CA ILE A 28 -2.93 0.63 -2.37
C ILE A 28 -2.05 1.01 -1.19
N THR A 29 -0.86 0.39 -1.06
CA THR A 29 0.07 0.72 0.02
C THR A 29 0.57 2.17 -0.08
N HIS A 30 0.91 2.64 -1.29
CA HIS A 30 1.31 4.03 -1.48
C HIS A 30 0.19 5.03 -1.08
N VAL A 31 -1.05 4.79 -1.52
CA VAL A 31 -2.19 5.66 -1.18
C VAL A 31 -2.51 5.60 0.32
N SER A 32 -2.35 4.43 0.95
CA SER A 32 -2.57 4.26 2.40
C SER A 32 -1.61 5.09 3.27
N MET A 33 -0.46 5.54 2.75
CA MET A 33 0.45 6.43 3.49
C MET A 33 -0.20 7.78 3.83
N ALA A 34 -1.19 8.24 3.05
CA ALA A 34 -1.94 9.46 3.34
C ALA A 34 -2.89 9.31 4.54
N LEU A 35 -3.27 8.07 4.91
CA LEU A 35 -4.14 7.81 6.06
C LEU A 35 -3.38 7.96 7.38
N ILE A 36 -2.07 7.77 7.41
CA ILE A 36 -1.24 7.84 8.62
C ILE A 36 -1.42 9.18 9.37
N PRO A 37 -1.20 10.35 8.73
CA PRO A 37 -1.40 11.64 9.41
C PRO A 37 -2.87 11.88 9.78
N VAL A 38 -3.82 11.45 8.95
CA VAL A 38 -5.26 11.59 9.23
C VAL A 38 -5.63 10.84 10.51
N ILE A 39 -5.17 9.60 10.65
CA ILE A 39 -5.43 8.77 11.83
C ILE A 39 -4.72 9.36 13.05
N TYR A 40 -3.46 9.77 12.91
CA TYR A 40 -2.67 10.37 14.00
C TYR A 40 -3.34 11.60 14.61
N TYR A 41 -3.82 12.53 13.78
CA TYR A 41 -4.44 13.78 14.27
C TYR A 41 -5.92 13.64 14.67
N SER A 42 -6.67 12.73 14.05
CA SER A 42 -8.11 12.61 14.34
C SER A 42 -8.40 11.67 15.52
N ARG A 43 -7.75 10.52 15.57
CA ARG A 43 -8.10 9.38 16.44
C ARG A 43 -6.87 8.73 17.08
N GLY A 44 -5.69 9.36 17.00
CA GLY A 44 -4.44 8.79 17.47
C GLY A 44 -4.47 8.44 18.96
N GLU A 45 -5.00 9.33 19.79
CA GLU A 45 -5.15 9.09 21.24
C GLU A 45 -6.20 8.02 21.57
N GLU A 46 -7.34 8.01 20.86
CA GLU A 46 -8.37 6.97 21.06
C GLU A 46 -7.85 5.58 20.70
N ILE A 47 -7.17 5.46 19.56
CA ILE A 47 -6.60 4.19 19.09
C ILE A 47 -5.45 3.75 20.01
N ALA A 48 -4.58 4.68 20.41
CA ALA A 48 -3.53 4.39 21.39
C ALA A 48 -4.13 3.91 22.73
N GLY A 49 -5.25 4.51 23.15
CA GLY A 49 -6.04 4.09 24.31
C GLY A 49 -6.61 2.67 24.20
N TYR A 50 -7.08 2.24 23.02
CA TYR A 50 -7.54 0.85 22.79
C TYR A 50 -6.41 -0.18 22.98
N PHE A 51 -5.20 0.17 22.59
CA PHE A 51 -4.02 -0.67 22.76
C PHE A 51 -3.30 -0.42 24.11
N SER A 52 -3.84 0.48 24.94
CA SER A 52 -3.27 0.88 26.24
C SER A 52 -1.80 1.36 26.16
N VAL A 53 -1.42 1.93 25.01
CA VAL A 53 -0.07 2.43 24.70
C VAL A 53 -0.08 3.95 24.55
N SER A 54 1.08 4.58 24.74
CA SER A 54 1.22 6.02 24.53
C SER A 54 1.20 6.40 23.04
N LEU A 55 0.82 7.64 22.72
CA LEU A 55 0.80 8.15 21.35
C LEU A 55 2.16 7.98 20.61
N PRO A 56 3.33 8.21 21.24
CA PRO A 56 4.63 7.93 20.62
C PRO A 56 4.86 6.44 20.32
N GLU A 57 4.44 5.54 21.22
CA GLU A 57 4.55 4.09 21.00
C GLU A 57 3.67 3.63 19.83
N PHE A 58 2.46 4.21 19.70
CA PHE A 58 1.61 3.97 18.55
C PHE A 58 2.30 4.35 17.23
N VAL A 59 2.99 5.50 17.17
CA VAL A 59 3.77 5.90 15.99
C VAL A 59 4.87 4.90 15.68
N SER A 60 5.56 4.38 16.69
CA SER A 60 6.56 3.32 16.51
C SER A 60 5.97 2.04 15.93
N TYR A 61 4.80 1.60 16.38
CA TYR A 61 4.12 0.43 15.81
C TYR A 61 3.73 0.65 14.34
N VAL A 62 3.20 1.82 14.01
CA VAL A 62 2.88 2.19 12.62
C VAL A 62 4.13 2.16 11.75
N PHE A 63 5.25 2.67 12.26
CA PHE A 63 6.53 2.63 11.57
C PHE A 63 7.00 1.19 11.29
N PHE A 64 6.96 0.31 12.29
CA PHE A 64 7.31 -1.10 12.10
C PHE A 64 6.38 -1.83 11.12
N ALA A 65 5.08 -1.50 11.13
CA ALA A 65 4.12 -2.06 10.17
C ALA A 65 4.46 -1.65 8.72
N ILE A 66 4.84 -0.39 8.49
CA ILE A 66 5.27 0.10 7.18
C ILE A 66 6.55 -0.61 6.72
N LEU A 67 7.52 -0.79 7.62
CA LEU A 67 8.73 -1.55 7.31
C LEU A 67 8.43 -2.99 6.90
N ALA A 68 7.52 -3.66 7.61
CA ALA A 68 7.10 -5.02 7.26
C ALA A 68 6.43 -5.07 5.87
N ILE A 69 5.60 -4.08 5.54
CA ILE A 69 4.96 -3.96 4.22
C ILE A 69 6.01 -3.72 3.12
N GLU A 70 7.02 -2.90 3.38
CA GLU A 70 8.09 -2.64 2.40
C GLU A 70 8.94 -3.89 2.15
N VAL A 71 9.17 -4.74 3.17
CA VAL A 71 9.83 -6.05 3.01
C VAL A 71 9.02 -7.00 2.12
N VAL A 72 7.69 -7.02 2.24
CA VAL A 72 6.81 -7.82 1.36
C VAL A 72 6.76 -7.27 -0.06
N ARG A 73 7.04 -5.96 -0.22
CA ARG A 73 7.01 -5.27 -1.51
C ARG A 73 8.31 -5.41 -2.31
N LEU A 74 9.46 -5.54 -1.64
CA LEU A 74 10.78 -5.76 -2.25
C LEU A 74 10.85 -7.09 -3.00
#